data_AF-A0A7S2KTL4-F1
#
_entry.id   AF-A0A7S2KTL4-F1
#
_cell.length_a   1.000
_cell.length_b   1.000
_cell.length_c   1.000
_cell.angle_alpha   90.00
_cell.angle_beta   90.00
_cell.angle_gamma   90.00
#
_symmetry.space_group_name_H-M   'P 1'
#
loop_
_entity.id
_entity.type
_entity.pdbx_description
1 polymer ?
#
loop_
_entity_poly.entity_id
_entity_poly.type
_entity_poly.pdbx_seq_one_letter_code
_entity_poly.pdbx_strand_id
1 'polypeptide(L)'
;ANYSAANASLDAHARFWHQQGERTWSVQWGPWREVGMAAQKGTVERLRQSGVGSLTNAAGMAALAGVLQASAATVVAQPMRWGNYLKQYPKVPAFLSRFSAELKAAPKKSAAAPQAGMAMLAQAQAAAPAIAAGDL
;
A
#
# COMPACT_ATOMS: atom_id res chain seq x y z
N ALA A 1 7.88 -20.36 2.39
CA ALA A 1 6.67 -20.83 3.09
C ALA A 1 6.54 -20.21 4.48
N ASN A 2 7.50 -20.39 5.39
CA ASN A 2 7.38 -19.97 6.80
C ASN A 2 7.13 -18.46 6.98
N TYR A 3 7.89 -17.60 6.30
CA TYR A 3 7.70 -16.15 6.37
C TYR A 3 6.30 -15.70 5.90
N SER A 4 5.83 -16.27 4.78
CA SER A 4 4.50 -15.99 4.25
C SER A 4 3.39 -16.47 5.17
N ALA A 5 3.55 -17.65 5.78
CA ALA A 5 2.58 -18.19 6.74
C ALA A 5 2.49 -17.32 7.99
N ALA A 6 3.64 -16.90 8.55
CA ALA A 6 3.69 -16.01 9.70
C ALA A 6 2.98 -14.68 9.44
N ASN A 7 3.25 -14.03 8.29
CA ASN A 7 2.60 -12.78 7.94
C ASN A 7 1.10 -12.97 7.64
N ALA A 8 0.69 -14.09 7.05
CA ALA A 8 -0.72 -14.41 6.84
C ALA A 8 -1.48 -14.57 8.18
N SER A 9 -0.83 -15.09 9.23
CA SER A 9 -1.41 -15.14 10.57
C SER A 9 -1.66 -13.74 11.16
N LEU A 10 -0.79 -12.77 10.90
CA LEU A 10 -1.01 -11.37 11.30
C LEU A 10 -2.21 -10.75 10.56
N ASP A 11 -2.36 -11.04 9.27
CA ASP A 11 -3.53 -10.61 8.50
C ASP A 11 -4.84 -11.19 9.05
N ALA A 12 -4.83 -12.48 9.41
CA ALA A 12 -5.98 -13.14 10.01
C ALA A 12 -6.31 -12.55 11.38
N HIS A 13 -5.30 -12.24 12.19
CA HIS A 13 -5.47 -11.64 13.51
C HIS A 13 -6.10 -10.24 13.42
N ALA A 14 -5.62 -9.39 12.50
CA ALA A 14 -6.20 -8.07 12.30
C ALA A 14 -7.67 -8.15 11.85
N ARG A 15 -8.00 -9.07 10.94
CA ARG A 15 -9.39 -9.29 10.50
C ARG A 15 -10.29 -9.75 11.63
N PHE A 16 -9.81 -10.64 12.50
CA PHE A 16 -10.56 -11.10 13.66
C PHE A 16 -10.94 -9.93 14.56
N TRP A 17 -9.98 -9.12 15.01
CA TRP A 17 -10.27 -7.97 15.88
C TRP A 17 -11.12 -6.90 15.24
N HIS A 18 -10.92 -6.66 13.95
CA HIS A 18 -11.77 -5.74 13.20
C HIS A 18 -13.24 -6.20 13.13
N GLN A 19 -13.50 -7.51 13.07
CA GLN A 19 -14.86 -8.07 13.18
C GLN A 19 -15.45 -7.92 14.58
N GLN A 20 -14.61 -7.86 15.61
CA GLN A 20 -15.00 -7.57 16.99
C GLN A 20 -15.23 -6.07 17.26
N GLY A 21 -15.10 -5.21 16.24
CA GLY A 21 -15.27 -3.76 16.37
C GLY A 21 -14.01 -3.02 16.79
N GLU A 22 -12.89 -3.72 16.98
CA GLU A 22 -11.63 -3.12 17.38
C GLU A 22 -10.85 -2.55 16.18
N ARG A 23 -10.17 -1.43 16.38
CA ARG A 23 -9.34 -0.81 15.35
C ARG A 23 -7.97 -1.47 15.28
N THR A 24 -7.88 -2.57 14.53
CA THR A 24 -6.63 -3.30 14.29
C THR A 24 -6.34 -3.41 12.79
N TRP A 25 -5.10 -3.11 12.41
CA TRP A 25 -4.62 -3.19 11.03
C TRP A 25 -3.38 -4.08 10.91
N SER A 26 -3.37 -4.95 9.90
CA SER A 26 -2.17 -5.59 9.39
C SER A 26 -1.71 -4.88 8.13
N VAL A 27 -0.43 -4.56 8.04
CA VAL A 27 0.16 -3.90 6.87
C VAL A 27 1.19 -4.80 6.21
N GLN A 28 0.90 -5.18 4.97
CA GLN A 28 1.81 -5.92 4.10
C GLN A 28 2.74 -4.92 3.40
N TRP A 29 3.91 -4.71 4.01
CA TRP A 29 4.91 -3.77 3.53
C TRP A 29 5.71 -4.30 2.33
N GLY A 30 5.96 -3.43 1.36
CA GLY A 30 6.98 -3.63 0.35
C GLY A 30 8.41 -3.45 0.89
N PRO A 31 9.44 -3.65 0.06
CA PRO A 31 10.82 -3.49 0.48
C PRO A 31 11.11 -2.02 0.83
N TRP A 32 11.76 -1.81 1.97
CA TRP A 32 12.24 -0.50 2.41
C TRP A 32 13.64 -0.26 1.84
N ARG A 33 13.89 0.95 1.33
CA ARG A 33 15.11 1.29 0.60
C ARG A 33 16.29 1.56 1.53
N GLU A 34 16.07 2.32 2.59
CA GLU A 34 17.14 2.86 3.42
C GLU A 34 17.59 1.89 4.52
N VAL A 35 16.68 1.05 5.03
CA VAL A 35 16.92 0.16 6.18
C VAL A 35 16.10 -1.13 6.08
N GLY A 36 16.45 -2.14 6.88
CA GLY A 36 15.66 -3.36 7.07
C GLY A 36 16.08 -4.55 6.21
N MET A 37 15.29 -5.63 6.28
CA MET A 37 15.63 -6.94 5.71
C MET A 37 15.86 -6.92 4.19
N ALA A 38 15.24 -5.98 3.47
CA ALA A 38 15.37 -5.86 2.02
C ALA A 38 16.58 -5.02 1.58
N ALA A 39 17.18 -4.21 2.47
CA ALA A 39 18.32 -3.34 2.13
C ALA A 39 19.63 -4.13 1.90
N GLN A 40 19.60 -5.46 2.02
CA GLN A 40 20.73 -6.33 1.67
C GLN A 40 20.96 -6.38 0.15
N LYS A 41 22.24 -6.28 -0.24
CA LYS A 41 22.73 -5.93 -1.59
C LYS A 41 22.06 -6.74 -2.72
N GLY A 42 21.38 -6.05 -3.64
CA GLY A 42 20.92 -6.55 -4.95
C GLY A 42 19.45 -6.99 -5.03
N THR A 43 18.79 -7.23 -3.90
CA THR A 43 17.38 -7.67 -3.90
C THR A 43 16.44 -6.54 -4.34
N VAL A 44 16.67 -5.32 -3.85
CA VAL A 44 15.87 -4.13 -4.22
C VAL A 44 16.02 -3.82 -5.70
N GLU A 45 17.24 -3.88 -6.24
CA GLU A 45 17.51 -3.60 -7.66
C GLU A 45 16.80 -4.60 -8.57
N ARG A 46 16.86 -5.89 -8.23
CA ARG A 46 16.18 -6.95 -8.99
C ARG A 46 14.65 -6.77 -8.96
N LEU A 47 14.08 -6.49 -7.80
CA LEU A 47 12.65 -6.22 -7.65
C LEU A 47 12.23 -4.97 -8.44
N ARG A 48 13.06 -3.92 -8.43
CA ARG A 48 12.79 -2.70 -9.19
C ARG A 48 12.74 -2.94 -10.69
N GLN A 49 13.60 -3.81 -11.21
CA GLN A 49 13.59 -4.20 -12.63
C GLN A 49 12.32 -4.96 -13.02
N SER A 50 11.77 -5.79 -12.12
CA SER A 50 10.47 -6.46 -12.35
C SER A 50 9.26 -5.57 -12.07
N GLY A 51 9.46 -4.28 -11.75
CA GLY A 51 8.37 -3.34 -11.50
C GLY A 51 7.86 -3.31 -10.06
N VAL A 52 8.49 -4.04 -9.14
CA VAL A 52 8.25 -3.93 -7.70
C VAL A 52 9.15 -2.83 -7.13
N GLY A 53 8.55 -1.71 -6.73
CA GLY A 53 9.28 -0.57 -6.18
C GLY A 53 9.74 -0.78 -4.74
N SER A 54 10.40 0.24 -4.19
CA SER A 54 10.80 0.29 -2.79
C SER A 54 10.28 1.56 -2.12
N LEU A 55 9.91 1.43 -0.85
CA LEU A 55 9.50 2.53 0.01
C LEU A 55 10.72 3.29 0.50
N THR A 56 10.64 4.61 0.48
CA THR A 56 11.50 5.45 1.32
C THR A 56 10.90 5.56 2.71
N ASN A 57 11.69 5.93 3.72
CA ASN A 57 11.17 6.20 5.06
C ASN A 57 10.01 7.20 5.05
N ALA A 58 10.15 8.30 4.31
CA ALA A 58 9.09 9.31 4.19
C ALA A 58 7.82 8.75 3.55
N ALA A 59 7.95 7.92 2.50
CA ALA A 59 6.80 7.27 1.86
C ALA A 59 6.14 6.22 2.78
N GLY A 60 6.93 5.48 3.55
CA GLY A 60 6.44 4.53 4.55
C GLY A 60 5.63 5.21 5.65
N MET A 61 6.11 6.34 6.17
CA MET A 61 5.38 7.13 7.16
C MET A 61 4.07 7.72 6.60
N ALA A 62 4.09 8.22 5.37
CA ALA A 62 2.87 8.70 4.72
C ALA A 62 1.85 7.56 4.50
N ALA A 63 2.32 6.37 4.10
CA ALA A 63 1.47 5.19 3.97
C ALA A 63 0.87 4.78 5.32
N LEU A 64 1.66 4.79 6.40
CA LEU A 64 1.17 4.49 7.74
C LEU A 64 0.06 5.44 8.17
N ALA A 65 0.22 6.75 7.95
CA ALA A 65 -0.83 7.73 8.23
C ALA A 65 -2.13 7.46 7.46
N GLY A 66 -2.01 6.96 6.22
CA GLY A 66 -3.16 6.52 5.43
C GLY A 66 -3.81 5.23 5.94
N VAL A 67 -3.01 4.26 6.42
CA VAL A 67 -3.52 3.00 7.00
C VAL A 67 -4.43 3.26 8.19
N LEU A 68 -4.07 4.21 9.06
CA LEU A 68 -4.87 4.55 10.25
C LEU A 68 -6.27 5.08 9.93
N GLN A 69 -6.53 5.43 8.66
CA GLN A 69 -7.82 5.90 8.16
C GLN A 69 -8.51 4.85 7.26
N ALA A 70 -7.88 3.71 7.02
CA ALA A 70 -8.42 2.67 6.15
C ALA A 70 -9.54 1.90 6.86
N SER A 71 -10.61 1.61 6.14
CA SER A 71 -11.69 0.74 6.60
C SER A 71 -11.37 -0.76 6.49
N ALA A 72 -10.31 -1.11 5.76
CA ALA A 72 -9.89 -2.49 5.59
C ALA A 72 -8.89 -2.88 6.69
N ALA A 73 -9.13 -4.02 7.35
CA ALA A 73 -8.25 -4.58 8.38
C ALA A 73 -6.87 -5.02 7.84
N THR A 74 -6.75 -5.26 6.53
CA THR A 74 -5.48 -5.61 5.88
C THR A 74 -5.21 -4.62 4.76
N VAL A 75 -4.04 -3.98 4.79
CA VAL A 75 -3.62 -3.01 3.78
C VAL A 75 -2.26 -3.40 3.21
N VAL A 76 -2.07 -3.19 1.91
CA VAL A 76 -0.78 -3.40 1.24
C VAL A 76 -0.15 -2.05 0.95
N ALA A 77 1.07 -1.85 1.44
CA ALA A 77 1.88 -0.66 1.18
C ALA A 77 3.07 -1.05 0.30
N GLN A 78 2.85 -1.13 -1.01
CA GLN A 78 3.83 -1.58 -1.99
C GLN A 78 3.81 -0.67 -3.22
N PRO A 79 4.85 0.14 -3.46
CA PRO A 79 4.98 0.88 -4.69
C PRO A 79 5.09 -0.07 -5.89
N MET A 80 4.21 0.06 -6.88
CA MET A 80 4.19 -0.80 -8.06
C MET A 80 4.31 0.01 -9.35
N ARG A 81 5.16 -0.45 -10.26
CA ARG A 81 5.22 -0.02 -11.66
C ARG A 81 4.54 -1.07 -12.51
N TRP A 82 3.20 -1.00 -12.56
CA TRP A 82 2.37 -2.01 -13.22
C TRP A 82 2.75 -2.27 -14.68
N GLY A 83 3.07 -1.22 -15.45
CA GLY A 83 3.53 -1.38 -16.84
C GLY A 83 4.80 -2.22 -16.99
N ASN A 84 5.69 -2.24 -16.00
CA ASN A 84 6.86 -3.13 -15.99
C ASN A 84 6.52 -4.52 -15.47
N TYR A 85 5.77 -4.59 -14.37
CA TYR A 85 5.38 -5.85 -13.74
C TYR A 85 4.53 -6.73 -14.67
N LEU A 86 3.62 -6.13 -15.44
CA LEU A 86 2.74 -6.88 -16.33
C LEU A 86 3.43 -7.47 -17.56
N LYS A 87 4.61 -6.95 -17.95
CA LYS A 87 5.39 -7.48 -19.09
C LYS A 87 5.91 -8.90 -18.85
N GLN A 88 5.95 -9.36 -17.60
CA GLN A 88 6.36 -10.72 -17.27
C GLN A 88 5.30 -11.77 -17.62
N TYR A 89 4.07 -11.35 -17.96
CA TYR A 89 2.98 -12.25 -18.31
C TYR A 89 2.74 -12.23 -19.83
N PRO A 90 2.73 -13.41 -20.51
CA PRO A 90 2.36 -13.49 -21.92
C PRO A 90 0.93 -13.01 -22.20
N LYS A 91 0.03 -13.23 -21.23
CA LYS A 91 -1.34 -12.72 -21.20
C LYS A 91 -1.62 -12.19 -19.80
N VAL A 92 -2.15 -10.98 -19.70
CA VAL A 92 -2.49 -10.37 -18.40
C VAL A 92 -3.52 -11.24 -17.66
N PRO A 93 -3.22 -11.69 -16.42
CA PRO A 93 -4.18 -12.44 -15.62
C PRO A 93 -5.45 -11.62 -15.35
N ALA A 94 -6.61 -12.28 -15.29
CA ALA A 94 -7.90 -11.62 -15.08
C ALA A 94 -7.92 -10.72 -13.83
N PHE A 95 -7.31 -11.19 -12.73
CA PHE A 95 -7.16 -10.43 -11.49
C PHE A 95 -6.42 -9.10 -11.66
N LEU A 96 -5.46 -9.03 -12.60
CA LEU A 96 -4.65 -7.83 -12.86
C LEU A 96 -5.18 -6.98 -14.03
N SER A 97 -6.32 -7.35 -14.62
CA SER A 97 -6.89 -6.69 -15.80
C SER A 97 -7.13 -5.19 -15.60
N ARG A 98 -7.48 -4.75 -14.38
CA ARG A 98 -7.65 -3.33 -14.03
C ARG A 98 -6.41 -2.46 -14.27
N PHE A 99 -5.23 -3.08 -14.31
CA PHE A 99 -3.96 -2.38 -14.53
C PHE A 99 -3.46 -2.49 -15.99
N SER A 100 -4.21 -3.14 -16.87
CA SER A 100 -3.79 -3.35 -18.27
C SER A 100 -3.56 -2.05 -19.05
N ALA A 101 -4.22 -0.95 -18.69
CA ALA A 101 -3.98 0.37 -19.27
C ALA A 101 -2.54 0.87 -19.02
N GLU A 102 -1.91 0.46 -17.92
CA GLU A 102 -0.53 0.84 -17.55
C GLU A 102 0.53 0.21 -18.47
N LEU A 103 0.17 -0.79 -19.29
CA LEU A 103 1.06 -1.32 -20.33
C LEU A 103 1.26 -0.33 -21.49
N LYS A 104 0.25 0.49 -21.77
CA LYS A 104 0.25 1.44 -22.89
C LYS A 104 0.69 2.84 -22.46
N ALA A 105 0.64 3.14 -21.16
CA ALA A 105 1.05 4.41 -20.62
C ALA A 105 2.56 4.60 -20.76
N ALA A 106 2.99 5.69 -21.40
CA ALA A 106 4.39 6.11 -21.39
C ALA A 106 4.85 6.34 -19.94
N PRO A 107 6.15 6.13 -19.62
CA PRO A 107 6.66 6.37 -18.28
C PRO A 107 6.45 7.83 -17.90
N LYS A 108 5.38 8.11 -17.13
CA LYS A 108 5.24 9.37 -16.43
C LYS A 108 6.46 9.45 -15.50
N LYS A 109 7.29 10.50 -15.65
CA LYS A 109 8.31 10.83 -14.63
C LYS A 109 7.57 10.77 -13.30
N SER A 110 8.02 9.91 -12.40
CA SER A 110 7.43 9.77 -11.08
C SER A 110 7.49 11.15 -10.45
N ALA A 111 6.36 11.86 -10.45
CA ALA A 111 6.18 12.95 -9.53
C ALA A 111 6.41 12.36 -8.13
N ALA A 112 7.01 13.17 -7.26
CA ALA A 112 7.04 12.89 -5.84
C ALA A 112 5.66 12.44 -5.35
N ALA A 113 5.66 11.63 -4.29
CA ALA A 113 4.52 10.99 -3.63
C ALA A 113 3.14 11.62 -3.94
N PRO A 114 2.10 10.83 -4.28
CA PRO A 114 0.79 11.38 -4.55
C PRO A 114 0.30 12.18 -3.33
N GLN A 115 0.15 13.49 -3.50
CA GLN A 115 -0.76 14.33 -2.70
C GLN A 115 -2.23 13.86 -2.80
N ALA A 116 -2.51 12.79 -3.56
CA ALA A 116 -3.80 12.12 -3.63
C ALA A 116 -4.29 11.59 -2.26
N GLY A 117 -3.38 11.37 -1.28
CA GLY A 117 -3.77 11.08 0.10
C GLY A 117 -4.47 12.25 0.82
N MET A 118 -4.20 13.51 0.44
CA MET A 118 -4.86 14.69 1.00
C MET A 118 -6.16 15.05 0.27
N ALA A 119 -6.27 14.76 -1.03
CA ALA A 119 -7.46 15.07 -1.81
C ALA A 119 -8.70 14.27 -1.37
N MET A 120 -8.51 13.04 -0.88
CA MET A 120 -9.60 12.19 -0.38
C MET A 120 -10.02 12.54 1.07
N LEU A 121 -9.10 13.14 1.84
CA LEU A 121 -9.36 13.66 3.20
C LEU A 121 -10.17 14.96 3.18
N ALA A 122 -9.88 15.87 2.25
CA ALA A 122 -10.59 17.15 2.15
C ALA A 122 -12.07 16.99 1.75
N GLN A 123 -12.41 15.97 0.95
CA GLN A 123 -13.81 15.68 0.58
C GLN A 123 -14.61 15.00 1.69
N ALA A 124 -13.96 14.28 2.61
CA ALA A 124 -14.63 13.66 3.75
C ALA A 124 -14.93 14.65 4.90
N GLN A 125 -14.11 15.70 5.06
CA GLN A 125 -14.31 16.72 6.10
C GLN A 125 -15.41 17.74 5.77
N ALA A 126 -15.81 17.89 4.50
CA ALA A 126 -16.87 18.82 4.11
C ALA A 126 -18.31 18.28 4.34
N ALA A 127 -18.47 17.02 4.76
CA ALA A 127 -19.78 16.35 4.84
C ALA A 127 -20.19 15.91 6.26
N ALA A 128 -19.43 16.25 7.32
CA ALA A 128 -19.80 15.93 8.69
C ALA A 128 -20.40 17.17 9.40
N PRO A 129 -21.61 17.10 10.00
CA PRO A 129 -22.13 18.20 10.80
C PRO A 129 -21.31 18.38 12.08
N ALA A 130 -21.14 19.63 12.49
CA ALA A 130 -20.45 19.98 13.72
C ALA A 130 -21.19 19.39 14.93
N ILE A 131 -20.53 18.50 15.67
CA ILE A 131 -21.00 18.09 17.00
C ILE A 131 -20.37 19.05 18.01
N ALA A 132 -21.24 19.79 18.71
CA ALA A 132 -20.87 20.73 19.75
C ALA A 132 -20.20 20.02 20.92
N ALA A 133 -19.13 20.63 21.44
CA ALA A 133 -18.47 20.22 22.67
C ALA A 133 -19.38 20.56 23.86
N GLY A 134 -19.79 19.53 24.60
CA GLY A 134 -20.60 19.66 25.81
C GLY A 134 -21.19 18.32 26.22
N ASP A 135 -20.36 17.45 26.78
CA ASP A 135 -20.60 16.73 28.04
C ASP A 135 -19.63 15.55 28.18
N LEU A 136 -18.86 15.63 29.29
CA LEU A 136 -17.85 14.73 29.86
C LEU A 136 -16.42 14.83 29.31
#